data_AF-A0A257SN07-F1
#
_entry.id   AF-A0A257SN07-F1
#
_cell.length_a   1.000
_cell.length_b   1.000
_cell.length_c   1.000
_cell.angle_alpha   90.00
_cell.angle_beta   90.00
_cell.angle_gamma   90.00
#
_symmetry.space_group_name_H-M   'P 1'
#
loop_
_entity.id
_entity.type
_entity.pdbx_description
1 polymer ?
#
loop_
_entity_poly.entity_id
_entity_poly.type
_entity_poly.pdbx_seq_one_letter_code
_entity_poly.pdbx_strand_id
1 'polypeptide(L)'
;MSEAVAKENAVGHIVQVIGPVIDVAFPRGQVPEIMEAIVVSDKNLTIEVQAQLGDGVARGIAMGPSEGLKRGLAVKRTGAPISVPVGHGTLGRIMDVLGDPVDGKGPVQTEERKAIHRPAPAFDELAASTEVLETGIKVIDLVCPFAKGGKVGLFGGAGVGKTVLMMELIRNIAIEHTGYSVFAGVGERTRE
;
A
#
# COMPACT_ATOMS: atom_id res chain seq x y z
N MET A 1 15.42 -3.20 25.95
CA MET A 1 16.53 -2.47 25.32
C MET A 1 17.10 -3.37 24.23
N SER A 2 16.65 -3.20 22.99
CA SER A 2 17.20 -3.91 21.83
C SER A 2 17.78 -2.82 20.94
N GLU A 3 19.10 -2.81 20.84
CA GLU A 3 19.86 -1.87 20.02
C GLU A 3 19.52 -2.12 18.55
N ALA A 4 18.81 -1.17 17.94
CA ALA A 4 18.76 -1.04 16.50
C ALA A 4 20.17 -0.61 16.04
N VAL A 5 21.03 -1.58 15.76
CA VAL A 5 22.27 -1.33 15.03
C VAL A 5 21.85 -0.76 13.69
N ALA A 6 22.12 0.53 13.46
CA ALA A 6 21.95 1.16 12.16
C ALA A 6 22.85 0.40 11.18
N LYS A 7 22.28 -0.58 10.47
CA LYS A 7 22.97 -1.28 9.39
C LYS A 7 23.37 -0.20 8.39
N GLU A 8 24.68 -0.07 8.20
CA GLU A 8 25.32 0.88 7.29
C GLU A 8 24.57 0.92 5.95
N ASN A 9 24.38 2.13 5.38
CA ASN A 9 23.64 2.36 4.13
C ASN A 9 24.36 1.70 2.95
N ALA A 10 24.22 0.38 2.84
CA ALA A 10 24.81 -0.44 1.81
C ALA A 10 24.27 -0.02 0.44
N VAL A 11 25.19 0.22 -0.49
CA VAL A 11 24.87 0.48 -1.89
C VAL A 11 24.96 -0.85 -2.63
N GLY A 12 23.84 -1.24 -3.24
CA GLY A 12 23.77 -2.33 -4.21
C GLY A 12 23.78 -1.82 -5.64
N HIS A 13 23.85 -2.75 -6.60
CA HIS A 13 23.82 -2.44 -8.02
C HIS A 13 22.83 -3.32 -8.76
N ILE A 14 22.09 -2.73 -9.71
CA ILE A 14 21.17 -3.50 -10.56
C ILE A 14 21.95 -4.50 -11.41
N VAL A 15 21.61 -5.78 -11.34
CA VAL A 15 22.20 -6.85 -12.15
C VAL A 15 21.27 -7.33 -13.26
N GLN A 16 19.96 -7.20 -13.07
CA GLN A 16 18.96 -7.65 -14.05
C GLN A 16 17.69 -6.81 -13.98
N VAL A 17 17.06 -6.58 -15.14
CA VAL A 17 15.76 -5.90 -15.27
C VAL A 17 14.92 -6.72 -16.25
N ILE A 18 13.79 -7.25 -15.79
CA ILE A 18 12.78 -7.95 -16.60
C ILE A 18 11.42 -7.33 -16.30
N GLY A 19 10.98 -6.40 -17.17
CA GLY A 19 9.75 -5.65 -16.93
C GLY A 19 9.80 -4.94 -15.57
N PRO A 20 8.83 -5.16 -14.66
CA PRO A 20 8.84 -4.58 -13.31
C PRO A 20 9.74 -5.34 -12.32
N VAL A 21 10.24 -6.52 -12.68
CA VAL A 21 11.08 -7.36 -11.81
C VAL A 21 12.54 -6.94 -11.95
N ILE A 22 13.17 -6.56 -10.84
CA ILE A 22 14.55 -6.04 -10.81
C ILE A 22 15.35 -6.86 -9.81
N ASP A 23 16.48 -7.40 -10.26
CA ASP A 23 17.45 -8.04 -9.37
C ASP A 23 18.59 -7.07 -9.08
N VAL A 24 18.91 -6.93 -7.79
CA VAL A 24 19.92 -6.02 -7.26
C VAL A 24 20.91 -6.81 -6.42
N ALA A 25 22.20 -6.71 -6.75
CA ALA A 25 23.27 -7.31 -5.98
C ALA A 25 23.75 -6.34 -4.90
N PHE A 26 23.84 -6.83 -3.67
CA PHE A 26 24.39 -6.14 -2.51
C PHE A 26 25.63 -6.87 -1.99
N PRO A 27 26.53 -6.17 -1.27
CA PRO A 27 27.61 -6.83 -0.55
C PRO A 27 27.09 -7.95 0.37
N ARG A 28 27.86 -9.03 0.51
CA ARG A 28 27.50 -10.17 1.37
C ARG A 28 27.24 -9.70 2.80
N GLY A 29 26.16 -10.20 3.40
CA GLY A 29 25.71 -9.80 4.75
C GLY A 29 24.93 -8.48 4.80
N GLN A 30 24.85 -7.75 3.68
CA GLN A 30 24.13 -6.48 3.57
C GLN A 30 22.89 -6.55 2.67
N VAL A 31 22.43 -7.77 2.36
CA VAL A 31 21.22 -8.00 1.58
C VAL A 31 20.01 -7.44 2.35
N PRO A 32 19.12 -6.67 1.70
CA PRO A 32 17.87 -6.20 2.28
C PRO A 32 16.96 -7.34 2.73
N GLU A 33 16.15 -7.09 3.76
CA GLU A 33 15.11 -8.04 4.17
C GLU A 33 13.98 -8.10 3.13
N ILE A 34 13.21 -9.19 3.13
CA ILE A 34 11.97 -9.27 2.33
C ILE A 34 11.00 -8.20 2.86
N MET A 35 10.28 -7.53 1.94
CA MET A 35 9.44 -6.34 2.15
C MET A 35 10.20 -5.03 2.45
N GLU A 36 11.53 -5.03 2.49
CA GLU A 36 12.30 -3.78 2.60
C GLU A 36 12.20 -2.97 1.30
N ALA A 37 12.06 -1.65 1.42
CA ALA A 37 12.14 -0.75 0.28
C ALA A 37 13.61 -0.43 -0.06
N ILE A 38 13.94 -0.37 -1.34
CA ILE A 38 15.24 0.07 -1.82
C ILE A 38 15.05 1.10 -2.94
N VAL A 39 15.93 2.09 -3.04
CA VAL A 39 15.73 3.27 -3.91
C VAL A 39 16.87 3.38 -4.91
N VAL A 40 16.53 3.51 -6.19
CA VAL A 40 17.49 3.81 -7.26
C VAL A 40 17.87 5.29 -7.17
N SER A 41 19.14 5.58 -6.87
CA SER A 41 19.59 6.94 -6.49
C SER A 41 19.32 8.00 -7.56
N ASP A 42 19.49 7.66 -8.84
CA ASP A 42 19.43 8.64 -9.94
C ASP A 42 18.01 8.82 -10.51
N LYS A 43 17.07 7.95 -10.13
CA LYS A 43 15.71 7.93 -10.70
C LYS A 43 14.60 8.12 -9.66
N ASN A 44 14.94 8.17 -8.38
CA ASN A 44 13.99 8.16 -7.26
C ASN A 44 12.92 7.06 -7.42
N LEU A 45 13.30 5.91 -7.98
CA LEU A 45 12.41 4.77 -8.17
C LEU A 45 12.54 3.85 -6.97
N THR A 46 11.43 3.62 -6.29
CA THR A 46 11.32 2.64 -5.21
C THR A 46 11.11 1.24 -5.77
N ILE A 47 11.85 0.29 -5.23
CA ILE A 47 11.75 -1.14 -5.49
C ILE A 47 11.44 -1.81 -4.15
N GLU A 48 10.42 -2.66 -4.08
CA GLU A 48 10.15 -3.47 -2.89
C GLU A 48 10.76 -4.86 -3.05
N VAL A 49 11.58 -5.28 -2.09
CA VAL A 49 12.23 -6.59 -2.11
C VAL A 49 11.22 -7.70 -1.84
N GLN A 50 11.16 -8.69 -2.72
CA GLN A 50 10.24 -9.83 -2.63
C GLN A 50 10.94 -11.16 -2.36
N ALA A 51 12.21 -11.30 -2.72
CA ALA A 51 12.97 -12.52 -2.48
C ALA A 51 14.47 -12.26 -2.37
N GLN A 52 15.17 -13.14 -1.66
CA GLN A 52 16.62 -13.22 -1.65
C GLN A 52 17.02 -14.46 -2.47
N LEU A 53 17.74 -14.26 -3.57
CA LEU A 53 18.07 -15.33 -4.52
C LEU A 53 19.35 -16.10 -4.16
N GLY A 54 20.12 -15.61 -3.18
CA GLY A 54 21.46 -16.09 -2.87
C GLY A 54 22.56 -15.20 -3.47
N ASP A 55 23.81 -15.46 -3.09
CA ASP A 55 25.00 -14.74 -3.57
C ASP A 55 24.94 -13.20 -3.47
N GLY A 56 24.20 -12.69 -2.47
CA GLY A 56 24.04 -11.25 -2.26
C GLY A 56 22.96 -10.60 -3.13
N VAL A 57 22.20 -11.37 -3.91
CA VAL A 57 21.18 -10.85 -4.82
C VAL A 57 19.80 -10.83 -4.17
N ALA A 58 19.16 -9.66 -4.19
CA ALA A 58 17.76 -9.47 -3.84
C ALA A 58 16.94 -9.22 -5.12
N ARG A 59 15.79 -9.87 -5.22
CA ARG A 59 14.79 -9.63 -6.26
C ARG A 59 13.70 -8.74 -5.70
N GLY A 60 13.37 -7.68 -6.41
CA GLY A 60 12.29 -6.78 -6.06
C GLY A 60 11.38 -6.43 -7.23
N ILE A 61 10.29 -5.75 -6.90
CA ILE A 61 9.32 -5.23 -7.86
C ILE A 61 9.40 -3.70 -7.85
N ALA A 62 9.51 -3.09 -9.02
CA ALA A 62 9.46 -1.64 -9.17
C ALA A 62 8.05 -1.10 -8.83
N MET A 63 7.98 -0.07 -7.99
CA MET A 63 6.72 0.61 -7.63
C MET A 63 6.37 1.74 -8.61
N GLY A 64 6.93 1.71 -9.81
CA GLY A 64 6.78 2.71 -10.84
C GLY A 64 7.40 2.26 -12.16
N PRO A 65 7.46 3.13 -13.18
CA PRO A 65 8.00 2.77 -14.49
C PRO A 65 9.46 2.33 -14.39
N SER A 66 9.76 1.12 -14.88
CA SER A 66 11.13 0.57 -14.94
C SER A 66 11.88 0.93 -16.23
N GLU A 67 11.27 1.76 -17.08
CA GLU A 67 11.84 2.17 -18.35
C GLU A 67 13.16 2.94 -18.18
N GLY A 68 14.13 2.58 -19.03
CA GLY A 68 15.47 3.17 -19.02
C GLY A 68 16.30 2.86 -17.77
N LEU A 69 15.90 1.89 -16.94
CA LEU A 69 16.81 1.31 -15.95
C LEU A 69 17.91 0.54 -16.67
N LYS A 70 19.12 0.61 -16.12
CA LYS A 70 20.31 -0.03 -16.67
C LYS A 70 20.99 -0.83 -15.56
N ARG A 71 21.71 -1.88 -15.96
CA ARG A 71 22.59 -2.62 -15.07
C ARG A 71 23.70 -1.69 -14.55
N GLY A 72 24.16 -1.93 -13.33
CA GLY A 72 25.19 -1.15 -12.66
C GLY A 72 24.68 0.07 -11.90
N LEU A 73 23.42 0.52 -12.12
CA LEU A 73 22.86 1.65 -11.38
C LEU A 73 22.86 1.39 -9.87
N ALA A 74 23.24 2.41 -9.11
CA ALA A 74 23.34 2.35 -7.66
C ALA A 74 21.96 2.35 -7.00
N VAL A 75 21.76 1.41 -6.09
CA VAL A 75 20.53 1.21 -5.32
C VAL A 75 20.85 1.30 -3.84
N LYS A 76 20.14 2.16 -3.12
CA LYS A 76 20.34 2.37 -1.69
C LYS A 76 19.26 1.66 -0.90
N ARG A 77 19.65 1.10 0.24
CA ARG A 77 18.70 0.57 1.23
C ARG A 77 18.01 1.69 1.96
N THR A 78 16.73 1.50 2.29
CA THR A 78 16.04 2.36 3.27
C THR A 78 16.08 1.77 4.68
N GLY A 79 16.34 0.46 4.81
CA GLY A 79 16.28 -0.24 6.09
C GLY A 79 14.87 -0.49 6.61
N ALA A 80 13.83 -0.09 5.85
CA ALA A 80 12.44 -0.19 6.28
C ALA A 80 11.50 -0.52 5.10
N PRO A 81 10.33 -1.11 5.36
CA PRO A 81 9.29 -1.26 4.34
C PRO A 81 8.78 0.07 3.81
N ILE A 82 8.08 0.02 2.67
CA ILE A 82 7.32 1.18 2.17
C ILE A 82 6.38 1.63 3.28
N SER A 83 6.43 2.92 3.58
CA SER A 83 5.66 3.52 4.67
C SER A 83 4.91 4.73 4.15
N VAL A 84 3.62 4.81 4.44
CA VAL A 84 2.70 5.84 3.93
C VAL A 84 2.24 6.78 5.06
N PRO A 85 1.92 8.05 4.77
CA PRO A 85 1.35 8.96 5.76
C PRO A 85 -0.01 8.46 6.25
N VAL A 86 -0.30 8.61 7.54
CA VAL A 86 -1.59 8.24 8.16
C VAL A 86 -2.11 9.37 9.06
N GLY A 87 -3.35 9.22 9.55
CA GLY A 87 -3.98 10.17 10.47
C GLY A 87 -4.89 11.19 9.78
N HIS A 88 -5.43 12.14 10.55
CA HIS A 88 -6.46 13.06 10.05
C HIS A 88 -5.99 13.94 8.87
N GLY A 89 -4.69 14.22 8.76
CA GLY A 89 -4.13 14.99 7.65
C GLY A 89 -4.26 14.33 6.27
N THR A 90 -4.56 13.02 6.20
CA THR A 90 -4.78 12.30 4.94
C THR A 90 -6.21 12.41 4.42
N LEU A 91 -7.16 12.93 5.23
CA LEU A 91 -8.56 13.03 4.84
C LEU A 91 -8.73 14.01 3.68
N GLY A 92 -9.45 13.58 2.64
CA GLY A 92 -9.69 14.39 1.43
C GLY A 92 -8.46 14.55 0.52
N ARG A 93 -7.39 13.78 0.76
CA ARG A 93 -6.18 13.71 -0.05
C ARG A 93 -6.22 12.51 -1.00
N ILE A 94 -5.58 12.63 -2.16
CA ILE A 94 -5.32 11.50 -3.06
C ILE A 94 -3.83 11.21 -3.05
N MET A 95 -3.47 9.96 -2.78
CA MET A 95 -2.09 9.51 -2.65
C MET A 95 -1.85 8.29 -3.54
N ASP A 96 -0.62 8.13 -4.01
CA ASP A 96 -0.19 6.93 -4.71
C ASP A 96 0.21 5.79 -3.75
N VAL A 97 0.72 4.68 -4.31
CA VAL A 97 1.13 3.48 -3.55
C VAL A 97 2.30 3.75 -2.59
N LEU A 98 3.12 4.77 -2.85
CA LEU A 98 4.23 5.17 -1.99
C LEU A 98 3.80 6.17 -0.91
N GLY A 99 2.54 6.64 -0.98
CA GLY A 99 1.99 7.62 -0.07
C GLY A 99 2.30 9.06 -0.49
N ASP A 100 2.76 9.27 -1.73
CA ASP A 100 3.04 10.60 -2.26
C ASP A 100 1.73 11.24 -2.76
N PRO A 101 1.48 12.53 -2.46
CA PRO A 101 0.25 13.20 -2.87
C PRO A 101 0.24 13.47 -4.37
N VAL A 102 -0.84 13.04 -5.03
CA VAL A 102 -1.05 13.22 -6.49
C VAL A 102 -2.21 14.16 -6.81
N ASP A 103 -2.78 14.83 -5.79
CA ASP A 103 -3.94 15.72 -5.91
C ASP A 103 -3.59 17.19 -6.18
N GLY A 104 -2.30 17.54 -6.28
CA GLY A 104 -1.86 18.92 -6.49
C GLY A 104 -2.07 19.87 -5.30
N LYS A 105 -2.44 19.36 -4.11
CA LYS A 105 -2.70 20.17 -2.90
C LYS A 105 -1.48 20.33 -1.99
N GLY A 106 -0.27 20.11 -2.52
CA GLY A 106 0.98 20.15 -1.76
C GLY A 106 1.18 18.93 -0.85
N PRO A 107 2.13 18.98 0.11
CA PRO A 107 2.42 17.86 1.00
C PRO A 107 1.25 17.46 1.90
N VAL A 108 1.20 16.19 2.33
CA VAL A 108 0.25 15.73 3.36
C VAL A 108 0.75 16.16 4.73
N GLN A 109 -0.10 16.87 5.47
CA GLN A 109 0.24 17.39 6.81
C GLN A 109 0.05 16.29 7.86
N THR A 110 1.02 15.40 7.99
CA THR A 110 1.07 14.43 9.09
C THR A 110 2.52 14.11 9.45
N GLU A 111 2.75 13.89 10.74
CA GLU A 111 4.04 13.44 11.27
C GLU A 111 4.12 11.91 11.34
N GLU A 112 2.96 11.23 11.32
CA GLU A 112 2.89 9.78 11.47
C GLU A 112 2.90 9.08 10.10
N ARG A 113 3.84 8.15 9.93
CA ARG A 113 3.86 7.21 8.80
C ARG A 113 3.77 5.78 9.32
N LYS A 114 3.06 4.91 8.60
CA LYS A 114 2.97 3.48 8.91
C LYS A 114 3.45 2.63 7.74
N ALA A 115 4.16 1.55 8.05
CA ALA A 115 4.52 0.53 7.08
C ALA A 115 3.27 -0.12 6.49
N ILE A 116 3.27 -0.36 5.18
CA ILE A 116 2.15 -1.03 4.50
C ILE A 116 2.08 -2.52 4.85
N HIS A 117 3.22 -3.11 5.23
CA HIS A 117 3.33 -4.48 5.70
C HIS A 117 3.27 -4.53 7.22
N ARG A 118 2.27 -5.23 7.74
CA ARG A 118 2.06 -5.46 9.18
C ARG A 118 1.40 -6.81 9.40
N PRO A 119 1.68 -7.49 10.52
CA PRO A 119 0.95 -8.71 10.86
C PRO A 119 -0.54 -8.42 10.99
N ALA A 120 -1.36 -9.43 10.68
CA ALA A 120 -2.78 -9.38 10.98
C ALA A 120 -3.01 -9.34 12.51
N PRO A 121 -4.16 -8.83 12.97
CA PRO A 121 -4.52 -8.87 14.39
C PRO A 121 -4.46 -10.30 14.94
N ALA A 122 -4.07 -10.42 16.21
CA ALA A 122 -4.01 -11.71 16.90
C ALA A 122 -5.43 -12.24 17.20
N PHE A 123 -5.56 -13.54 17.47
CA PHE A 123 -6.87 -14.18 17.66
C PHE A 123 -7.66 -13.60 18.85
N ASP A 124 -6.96 -13.25 19.92
CA ASP A 124 -7.50 -12.63 21.13
C ASP A 124 -7.90 -11.15 20.97
N GLU A 125 -7.45 -10.50 19.89
CA GLU A 125 -7.87 -9.15 19.50
C GLU A 125 -9.14 -9.16 18.63
N LEU A 126 -9.59 -10.33 18.15
CA LEU A 126 -10.76 -10.43 17.29
C LEU A 126 -12.05 -10.29 18.09
N ALA A 127 -12.82 -9.24 17.80
CA ALA A 127 -14.18 -9.07 18.30
C ALA A 127 -15.19 -9.57 17.26
N ALA A 128 -16.01 -10.56 17.62
CA ALA A 128 -17.20 -10.89 16.83
C ALA A 128 -18.29 -9.85 17.11
N SER A 129 -18.71 -9.11 16.09
CA SER A 129 -19.87 -8.21 16.18
C SER A 129 -21.04 -8.80 15.40
N THR A 130 -22.21 -8.79 16.03
CA THR A 130 -23.50 -9.09 15.40
C THR A 130 -24.30 -7.83 15.09
N GLU A 131 -23.72 -6.65 15.30
CA GLU A 131 -24.38 -5.38 15.03
C GLU A 131 -24.53 -5.16 13.52
N VAL A 132 -25.74 -4.80 13.11
CA VAL A 132 -26.03 -4.44 11.72
C VAL A 132 -25.52 -3.03 11.43
N LEU A 133 -24.89 -2.86 10.27
CA LEU A 133 -24.58 -1.58 9.66
C LEU A 133 -25.71 -1.21 8.70
N GLU A 134 -26.56 -0.29 9.12
CA GLU A 134 -27.64 0.24 8.27
C GLU A 134 -27.04 1.05 7.12
N THR A 135 -27.37 0.67 5.89
CA THR A 135 -26.81 1.26 4.66
C THR A 135 -27.74 2.27 3.99
N GLY A 136 -29.03 2.25 4.32
CA GLY A 136 -30.08 3.03 3.67
C GLY A 136 -30.53 2.45 2.32
N ILE A 137 -30.02 1.27 1.95
CA ILE A 137 -30.29 0.62 0.67
C ILE A 137 -31.22 -0.57 0.91
N LYS A 138 -32.48 -0.43 0.49
CA LYS A 138 -33.56 -1.40 0.77
C LYS A 138 -33.18 -2.87 0.54
N VAL A 139 -32.53 -3.19 -0.59
CA VAL A 139 -32.17 -4.58 -0.89
C VAL A 139 -31.06 -5.11 0.02
N ILE A 140 -30.12 -4.26 0.42
CA ILE A 140 -29.04 -4.63 1.33
C ILE A 140 -29.62 -4.79 2.74
N ASP A 141 -30.29 -3.75 3.25
CA ASP A 141 -30.79 -3.75 4.63
C ASP A 141 -31.85 -4.84 4.88
N LEU A 142 -32.66 -5.20 3.87
CA LEU A 142 -33.70 -6.23 4.03
C LEU A 142 -33.22 -7.65 3.73
N VAL A 143 -32.44 -7.86 2.67
CA VAL A 143 -32.15 -9.21 2.13
C VAL A 143 -30.75 -9.69 2.54
N CYS A 144 -29.77 -8.79 2.62
CA CYS A 144 -28.38 -9.14 2.89
C CYS A 144 -27.71 -8.04 3.75
N PRO A 145 -28.12 -7.90 5.02
CA PRO A 145 -27.65 -6.81 5.88
C PRO A 145 -26.16 -6.95 6.16
N PHE A 146 -25.46 -5.81 6.22
CA PHE A 146 -24.03 -5.79 6.52
C PHE A 146 -23.82 -5.83 8.03
N ALA A 147 -22.83 -6.59 8.50
CA ALA A 147 -22.39 -6.54 9.89
C ALA A 147 -21.31 -5.46 10.06
N LYS A 148 -21.34 -4.70 11.16
CA LYS A 148 -20.27 -3.76 11.50
C LYS A 148 -18.96 -4.50 11.70
N GLY A 149 -17.87 -3.99 11.09
CA GLY A 149 -16.57 -4.67 11.07
C GLY A 149 -16.52 -5.90 10.16
N GLY A 150 -17.62 -6.23 9.47
CA GLY A 150 -17.69 -7.30 8.50
C GLY A 150 -16.97 -7.00 7.18
N LYS A 151 -16.72 -8.04 6.40
CA LYS A 151 -16.17 -7.95 5.05
C LYS A 151 -17.29 -8.21 4.05
N VAL A 152 -17.44 -7.32 3.07
CA VAL A 152 -18.49 -7.40 2.05
C VAL A 152 -17.85 -7.51 0.67
N GLY A 153 -18.35 -8.43 -0.16
CA GLY A 153 -17.95 -8.56 -1.56
C GLY A 153 -19.05 -8.10 -2.50
N LEU A 154 -18.73 -7.17 -3.41
CA LEU A 154 -19.63 -6.73 -4.47
C LEU A 154 -19.29 -7.46 -5.78
N PHE A 155 -20.02 -8.53 -6.06
CA PHE A 155 -19.81 -9.36 -7.24
C PHE A 155 -20.71 -8.90 -8.40
N GLY A 156 -20.10 -8.70 -9.57
CA GLY A 156 -20.85 -8.26 -10.75
C GLY A 156 -19.96 -8.01 -11.97
N GLY A 157 -20.57 -8.02 -13.15
CA GLY A 157 -19.91 -7.77 -14.43
C GLY A 157 -19.51 -6.30 -14.63
N ALA A 158 -19.07 -5.97 -15.85
CA ALA A 158 -18.81 -4.59 -16.23
C ALA A 158 -20.13 -3.80 -16.36
N GLY A 159 -20.16 -2.56 -15.86
CA GLY A 159 -21.30 -1.66 -16.04
C GLY A 159 -22.53 -1.95 -15.17
N VAL A 160 -22.49 -2.92 -14.26
CA VAL A 160 -23.64 -3.27 -13.38
C VAL A 160 -23.82 -2.33 -12.18
N GLY A 161 -23.06 -1.23 -12.11
CA GLY A 161 -23.20 -0.22 -11.06
C GLY A 161 -22.38 -0.47 -9.78
N LYS A 162 -21.31 -1.27 -9.81
CA LYS A 162 -20.44 -1.51 -8.63
C LYS A 162 -19.87 -0.21 -8.03
N THR A 163 -19.26 0.61 -8.88
CA THR A 163 -18.69 1.92 -8.47
C THR A 163 -19.77 2.86 -7.96
N VAL A 164 -20.96 2.86 -8.59
CA VAL A 164 -22.11 3.67 -8.17
C VAL A 164 -22.60 3.24 -6.79
N LEU A 165 -22.75 1.94 -6.55
CA LEU A 165 -23.18 1.40 -5.27
C LEU A 165 -22.17 1.74 -4.16
N MET A 166 -20.87 1.66 -4.45
CA MET A 166 -19.83 2.01 -3.51
C MET A 166 -19.84 3.52 -3.17
N MET A 167 -20.02 4.39 -4.16
CA MET A 167 -20.17 5.83 -3.92
C MET A 167 -21.39 6.15 -3.06
N GLU A 168 -22.51 5.44 -3.28
CA GLU A 168 -23.72 5.59 -2.46
C GLU A 168 -23.49 5.12 -1.02
N LEU A 169 -22.78 4.01 -0.82
CA LEU A 169 -22.38 3.54 0.51
C LEU A 169 -21.48 4.56 1.23
N ILE A 170 -20.48 5.13 0.55
CA ILE A 170 -19.61 6.17 1.11
C ILE A 170 -20.43 7.37 1.55
N ARG A 171 -21.37 7.82 0.71
CA ARG A 171 -22.27 8.94 1.02
C ARG A 171 -23.12 8.66 2.25
N ASN A 172 -23.81 7.51 2.31
CA ASN A 172 -24.71 7.19 3.41
C ASN A 172 -23.95 6.96 4.72
N ILE A 173 -22.78 6.30 4.67
CA ILE A 173 -21.91 6.16 5.84
C ILE A 173 -21.43 7.52 6.32
N ALA A 174 -20.98 8.41 5.44
CA ALA A 174 -20.47 9.73 5.85
C ALA A 174 -21.56 10.66 6.41
N ILE A 175 -22.82 10.52 5.99
CA ILE A 175 -23.94 11.35 6.45
C ILE A 175 -24.55 10.80 7.74
N GLU A 176 -24.86 9.50 7.77
CA GLU A 176 -25.63 8.88 8.86
C GLU A 176 -24.74 8.33 9.97
N HIS A 177 -23.47 8.01 9.67
CA HIS A 177 -22.51 7.49 10.64
C HIS A 177 -21.38 8.51 10.82
N THR A 178 -20.96 8.77 12.06
CA THR A 178 -19.79 9.63 12.34
C THR A 178 -18.49 8.88 12.06
N GLY A 179 -18.27 8.46 10.82
CA GLY A 179 -17.17 7.61 10.38
C GLY A 179 -16.34 8.22 9.26
N TYR A 180 -15.10 7.75 9.12
CA TYR A 180 -14.24 8.07 7.99
C TYR A 180 -14.32 6.96 6.94
N SER A 181 -14.31 7.36 5.66
CA SER A 181 -14.22 6.42 4.54
C SER A 181 -12.85 6.51 3.89
N VAL A 182 -12.26 5.36 3.56
CA VAL A 182 -11.03 5.24 2.78
C VAL A 182 -11.34 4.46 1.53
N PHE A 183 -11.05 5.04 0.37
CA PHE A 183 -11.17 4.37 -0.92
C PHE A 183 -9.79 4.02 -1.46
N ALA A 184 -9.59 2.76 -1.85
CA ALA A 184 -8.38 2.27 -2.50
C ALA A 184 -8.74 1.75 -3.89
N GLY A 185 -8.50 2.57 -4.93
CA GLY A 185 -8.75 2.20 -6.32
C GLY A 185 -7.65 1.30 -6.87
N VAL A 186 -7.83 -0.03 -6.78
CA VAL A 186 -6.84 -1.01 -7.24
C VAL A 186 -7.18 -1.47 -8.66
N GLY A 187 -6.41 -1.02 -9.65
CA GLY A 187 -6.60 -1.42 -11.05
C GLY A 187 -7.89 -0.88 -11.69
N GLU A 188 -8.54 0.08 -11.03
CA GLU A 188 -9.71 0.77 -11.55
C GLU A 188 -9.33 1.83 -12.60
N ARG A 189 -10.32 2.32 -13.34
CA ARG A 189 -10.09 3.36 -14.35
C ARG A 189 -9.83 4.70 -13.67
N THR A 190 -8.82 5.45 -14.13
CA THR A 190 -8.49 6.80 -13.63
C THR A 190 -9.61 7.84 -13.79
N ARG A 191 -10.60 7.57 -14.65
CA ARG A 191 -11.76 8.46 -14.86
C ARG A 191 -12.89 8.24 -13.85
N GLU A 192 -12.93 7.06 -13.22
CA GLU A 192 -13.94 6.71 -12.21
C GLU A 192 -13.59 7.33 -10.86
#